data_AF-A0A8S0PQU2-F1
#
_entry.id   AF-A0A8S0PQU2-F1
#
_cell.length_a   1.000
_cell.length_b   1.000
_cell.length_c   1.000
_cell.angle_alpha   90.00
_cell.angle_beta   90.00
_cell.angle_gamma   90.00
#
_symmetry.space_group_name_H-M   'P 1'
#
loop_
_entity.id
_entity.type
_entity.pdbx_description
1 polymer ?
#
loop_
_entity_poly.entity_id
_entity_poly.type
_entity_poly.pdbx_seq_one_letter_code
_entity_poly.pdbx_strand_id
1 'polypeptide(L)'
;MWGEELWTEDNKMERGSLLWTWTLAVLLLIFTLNFLRFRFRFVHLCFRNQKPAHSNPVTNGVADSISSPLSQHRISGIISDLDLKNLIDDLDEKFHEDIIWENVIDKSNNRFSYKAKCCKQKDGPLKYLSVTTFENCSIEVLMKYYMDNDYRKLWDKTVVEHEQLQVDQASGTEIGRTVKKFPFLTPREYVLAWRVWQGKDGSFYCFSKESEHPLAPRQRRYIRVKLFRSGWRIRKVPSRNACEIKMVHQEDAGLNVEMAKLAFAKGIWSYVCKMSDALHEYSTTNHLQLNSAVSAITSIRKFIQKTWRVPLAPRGLLNPMRRDSRECLPIS
;
A
#
# COMPACT_ATOMS: atom_id res chain seq x y z
N MET A 1 7.08 0.45 -83.14
CA MET A 1 8.30 -0.33 -82.81
C MET A 1 8.77 0.22 -81.46
N TRP A 2 8.22 -0.29 -80.36
CA TRP A 2 8.90 -1.24 -79.44
C TRP A 2 10.26 -0.64 -79.02
N GLY A 3 10.58 -0.31 -77.77
CA GLY A 3 10.07 -0.58 -76.43
C GLY A 3 11.19 -0.17 -75.47
N GLU A 4 10.98 -0.34 -74.16
CA GLU A 4 11.97 -0.21 -73.06
C GLU A 4 12.12 1.16 -72.37
N GLU A 5 11.15 1.52 -71.53
CA GLU A 5 11.38 2.37 -70.34
C GLU A 5 10.53 1.92 -69.14
N LEU A 6 10.56 0.62 -68.80
CA LEU A 6 9.77 0.13 -67.66
C LEU A 6 10.44 -1.00 -66.86
N TRP A 7 11.73 -0.91 -66.54
CA TRP A 7 12.39 -1.93 -65.69
C TRP A 7 13.50 -1.41 -64.75
N THR A 8 13.40 -0.19 -64.22
CA THR A 8 14.49 0.34 -63.34
C THR A 8 14.06 1.10 -62.09
N GLU A 9 12.80 1.02 -61.65
CA GLU A 9 12.38 1.62 -60.37
C GLU A 9 11.83 0.64 -59.31
N ASP A 10 11.33 -0.54 -59.68
CA ASP A 10 10.77 -1.48 -58.70
C ASP A 10 11.80 -2.15 -57.78
N ASN A 11 13.06 -2.28 -58.22
CA ASN A 11 14.10 -2.97 -57.45
C ASN A 11 14.70 -2.16 -56.28
N LYS A 12 14.30 -0.89 -56.13
CA LYS A 12 14.78 -0.01 -55.05
C LYS A 12 13.78 0.08 -53.88
N MET A 13 12.50 -0.14 -54.14
CA MET A 13 11.44 -0.03 -53.13
C MET A 13 11.26 -1.33 -52.33
N GLU A 14 11.50 -2.50 -52.94
CA GLU A 14 11.46 -3.79 -52.21
C GLU A 14 12.64 -3.99 -51.24
N ARG A 15 13.83 -3.47 -51.59
CA ARG A 15 15.04 -3.65 -50.77
C ARG A 15 14.97 -2.92 -49.42
N GLY A 16 14.27 -1.77 -49.39
CA GLY A 16 14.00 -1.03 -48.16
C GLY A 16 12.99 -1.74 -47.26
N SER A 17 11.90 -2.28 -47.83
CA SER A 17 10.85 -2.99 -47.09
C SER A 17 11.33 -4.29 -46.42
N LEU A 18 12.23 -5.03 -47.09
CA LEU A 18 12.84 -6.23 -46.54
C LEU A 18 13.73 -5.91 -45.32
N LEU A 19 14.54 -4.85 -45.36
CA LEU A 19 15.42 -4.49 -44.23
C LEU A 19 14.66 -4.14 -42.92
N TRP A 20 13.48 -3.52 -43.02
CA TRP A 20 12.65 -3.20 -41.84
C TRP A 20 11.92 -4.42 -41.28
N THR A 21 11.53 -5.37 -42.12
CA THR A 21 10.86 -6.61 -41.69
C THR A 21 11.84 -7.59 -41.02
N TRP A 22 13.07 -7.69 -41.53
CA TRP A 22 14.12 -8.49 -40.90
C TRP A 22 14.58 -7.91 -39.55
N THR A 23 14.67 -6.59 -39.40
CA THR A 23 15.03 -5.97 -38.12
C THR A 23 13.94 -6.16 -37.05
N LEU A 24 12.66 -6.03 -37.40
CA LEU A 24 11.54 -6.34 -36.52
C LEU A 24 11.47 -7.82 -36.14
N ALA A 25 11.72 -8.73 -37.08
CA ALA A 25 11.76 -10.17 -36.82
C ALA A 25 12.93 -10.55 -35.89
N VAL A 26 14.12 -9.95 -36.07
CA VAL A 26 15.27 -10.17 -35.18
C VAL A 26 15.02 -9.61 -33.79
N LEU A 27 14.38 -8.44 -33.66
CA LEU A 27 14.01 -7.88 -32.36
C LEU A 27 12.95 -8.74 -31.64
N LEU A 28 11.95 -9.27 -32.36
CA LEU A 28 10.97 -10.22 -31.82
C LEU A 28 11.63 -11.55 -31.43
N LEU A 29 12.61 -12.03 -32.19
CA LEU A 29 13.38 -13.23 -31.87
C LEU A 29 14.25 -13.02 -30.62
N ILE A 30 14.94 -11.88 -30.51
CA ILE A 30 15.72 -11.53 -29.31
C ILE A 30 14.80 -11.39 -28.09
N PHE A 31 13.63 -10.78 -28.27
CA PHE A 31 12.66 -10.60 -27.19
C PHE A 31 12.07 -11.95 -26.73
N THR A 32 11.71 -12.83 -27.66
CA THR A 32 11.21 -14.19 -27.35
C THR A 32 12.29 -15.08 -26.75
N LEU A 33 13.53 -15.04 -27.26
CA LEU A 33 14.66 -15.78 -26.68
C LEU A 33 15.04 -15.28 -25.29
N ASN A 34 14.98 -13.96 -25.04
CA ASN A 34 15.17 -13.40 -23.70
C ASN A 34 14.01 -13.75 -22.76
N PHE A 35 12.78 -13.82 -23.28
CA PHE A 35 11.60 -14.23 -22.52
C PHE A 35 11.64 -15.73 -22.15
N LEU A 36 12.10 -16.59 -23.07
CA LEU A 36 12.34 -18.01 -22.78
C LEU A 36 13.53 -18.21 -21.83
N ARG A 37 14.65 -17.49 -22.01
CA ARG A 37 15.79 -17.52 -21.07
C ARG A 37 15.40 -17.04 -19.68
N PHE A 38 14.52 -16.05 -19.57
CA PHE A 38 13.99 -15.58 -18.29
C PHE A 38 13.11 -16.65 -17.61
N ARG A 39 12.26 -17.36 -18.37
CA ARG A 39 11.46 -18.49 -17.84
C ARG A 39 12.33 -19.68 -17.40
N PHE A 40 13.34 -20.06 -18.18
CA PHE A 40 14.21 -21.20 -17.84
C PHE A 40 15.20 -20.91 -16.70
N ARG A 41 15.73 -19.68 -16.57
CA ARG A 41 16.55 -19.30 -15.38
C ARG A 41 15.72 -19.28 -14.10
N PHE A 42 14.44 -18.92 -14.17
CA PHE A 42 13.55 -18.88 -13.00
C PHE A 42 13.20 -20.28 -12.50
N VAL A 43 12.93 -21.24 -13.39
CA VAL A 43 12.66 -22.64 -13.00
C VAL A 43 13.89 -23.28 -12.35
N HIS A 44 15.10 -22.99 -12.84
CA HIS A 44 16.33 -23.57 -12.29
C HIS A 44 16.77 -22.96 -10.94
N LEU A 45 16.35 -21.73 -10.61
CA LEU A 45 16.63 -21.10 -9.30
C LEU A 45 15.65 -21.54 -8.20
N CYS A 46 14.46 -22.05 -8.55
CA CYS A 46 13.49 -22.57 -7.58
C CYS A 46 13.83 -23.97 -7.03
N PHE A 47 14.80 -24.70 -7.61
CA PHE A 47 15.14 -26.08 -7.20
C PHE A 47 16.52 -26.27 -6.56
N ARG A 48 17.30 -25.21 -6.30
CA ARG A 48 18.68 -25.36 -5.80
C ARG A 48 19.04 -24.38 -4.69
N ASN A 49 18.34 -24.45 -3.57
CA ASN A 49 18.89 -24.11 -2.25
C ASN A 49 17.98 -24.63 -1.12
N GLN A 50 18.08 -25.92 -0.84
CA GLN A 50 17.92 -26.43 0.52
C GLN A 50 19.23 -27.12 0.90
N LYS A 51 20.00 -26.50 1.79
CA LYS A 51 20.96 -27.20 2.64
C LYS A 51 20.63 -26.83 4.09
N PRO A 52 20.46 -27.80 4.99
CA PRO A 52 20.24 -27.53 6.40
C PRO A 52 21.58 -27.12 7.05
N ALA A 53 21.57 -26.05 7.82
CA ALA A 53 22.72 -25.67 8.63
C ALA A 53 22.74 -26.52 9.91
N HIS A 54 23.81 -27.30 10.07
CA HIS A 54 24.14 -28.05 11.27
C HIS A 54 24.44 -27.10 12.44
N SER A 55 23.84 -27.35 13.58
CA SER A 55 24.23 -26.81 14.88
C SER A 55 25.49 -27.50 15.39
N ASN A 56 26.37 -26.74 16.05
CA ASN A 56 27.36 -27.27 16.98
C ASN A 56 27.58 -26.27 18.13
N PRO A 57 27.99 -26.76 19.32
CA PRO A 57 27.64 -26.13 20.59
C PRO A 57 28.69 -25.16 21.15
N VAL A 58 28.18 -24.44 22.16
CA VAL A 58 28.76 -23.47 23.09
C VAL A 58 30.16 -23.81 23.62
N THR A 59 31.02 -22.79 23.69
CA THR A 59 32.07 -22.69 24.71
C THR A 59 32.00 -21.33 25.40
N ASN A 60 31.99 -21.40 26.74
CA ASN A 60 31.87 -20.29 27.68
C ASN A 60 33.06 -19.32 27.62
N GLY A 61 32.75 -18.04 27.67
CA GLY A 61 33.69 -16.97 28.00
C GLY A 61 32.97 -15.92 28.82
N VAL A 62 33.14 -15.97 30.14
CA VAL A 62 32.67 -14.97 31.09
C VAL A 62 33.45 -13.68 30.86
N ALA A 63 32.74 -12.61 30.50
CA ALA A 63 33.20 -11.25 30.66
C ALA A 63 31.98 -10.40 30.99
N ASP A 64 31.90 -10.00 32.26
CA ASP A 64 30.94 -9.03 32.77
C ASP A 64 31.07 -7.72 32.01
N SER A 65 30.10 -7.45 31.15
CA SER A 65 29.82 -6.11 30.68
C SER A 65 28.35 -5.86 30.90
N ILE A 66 28.06 -4.99 31.87
CA ILE A 66 26.76 -4.39 32.14
C ILE A 66 26.31 -3.67 30.86
N SER A 67 25.66 -4.39 29.95
CA SER A 67 25.00 -3.80 28.80
C SER A 67 23.58 -3.44 29.23
N SER A 68 23.37 -2.14 29.41
CA SER A 68 22.09 -1.47 29.55
C SER A 68 20.98 -2.16 28.75
N PRO A 69 19.74 -2.28 29.27
CA PRO A 69 18.65 -2.91 28.53
C PRO A 69 18.48 -2.14 27.23
N LEU A 70 18.84 -2.79 26.12
CA LEU A 70 18.60 -2.33 24.77
C LEU A 70 17.19 -1.79 24.75
N SER A 71 17.06 -0.47 24.58
CA SER A 71 15.79 0.23 24.64
C SER A 71 14.82 -0.49 23.72
N GLN A 72 13.90 -1.26 24.30
CA GLN A 72 12.77 -1.81 23.60
C GLN A 72 12.01 -0.58 23.12
N HIS A 73 12.34 -0.11 21.92
CA HIS A 73 11.76 1.10 21.35
C HIS A 73 10.27 0.84 21.39
N ARG A 74 9.56 1.58 22.26
CA ARG A 74 8.13 1.39 22.45
C ARG A 74 7.46 1.91 21.20
N ILE A 75 7.22 1.00 20.25
CA ILE A 75 6.49 1.28 19.01
C ILE A 75 5.00 1.57 19.28
N SER A 76 4.55 1.39 20.54
CA SER A 76 3.19 1.65 21.03
C SER A 76 2.64 3.05 20.71
N GLY A 77 3.50 4.03 20.43
CA GLY A 77 3.10 5.40 20.10
C GLY A 77 3.14 5.74 18.61
N ILE A 78 3.62 4.84 17.75
CA ILE A 78 3.74 5.13 16.33
C ILE A 78 2.34 5.29 15.73
N ILE A 79 1.45 4.31 15.93
CA ILE A 79 0.08 4.38 15.43
C ILE A 79 -0.87 4.76 16.57
N SER A 80 -1.44 5.95 16.47
CA SER A 80 -2.29 6.57 17.50
C SER A 80 -3.79 6.46 17.17
N ASP A 81 -4.63 6.77 18.16
CA ASP A 81 -6.08 6.85 17.94
C ASP A 81 -6.46 8.08 17.07
N LEU A 82 -5.60 9.10 17.01
CA LEU A 82 -5.75 10.23 16.07
C LEU A 82 -5.56 9.76 14.62
N ASP A 83 -4.63 8.83 14.36
CA ASP A 83 -4.47 8.24 13.03
C ASP A 83 -5.76 7.49 12.60
N LEU A 84 -6.38 6.73 13.52
CA LEU A 84 -7.66 6.07 13.25
C LEU A 84 -8.79 7.09 12.99
N LYS A 85 -8.87 8.17 13.78
CA LYS A 85 -9.86 9.22 13.56
C LYS A 85 -9.70 9.86 12.17
N ASN A 86 -8.48 10.22 11.81
CA ASN A 86 -8.19 10.84 10.51
C ASN A 86 -8.51 9.88 9.35
N LEU A 87 -8.19 8.59 9.52
CA LEU A 87 -8.59 7.55 8.56
C LEU A 87 -10.11 7.49 8.40
N ILE A 88 -10.87 7.49 9.49
CA ILE A 88 -12.34 7.47 9.44
C ILE A 88 -12.86 8.70 8.69
N ASP A 89 -12.36 9.90 9.00
CA ASP A 89 -12.80 11.13 8.35
C ASP A 89 -12.47 11.12 6.84
N ASP A 90 -11.29 10.61 6.46
CA ASP A 90 -10.91 10.41 5.05
C ASP A 90 -11.84 9.42 4.33
N LEU A 91 -12.17 8.29 4.98
CA LEU A 91 -13.02 7.24 4.40
C LEU A 91 -14.49 7.65 4.35
N ASP A 92 -14.94 8.52 5.25
CA ASP A 92 -16.27 9.13 5.24
C ASP A 92 -16.33 10.36 4.34
N GLU A 93 -15.24 10.68 3.64
CA GLU A 93 -15.13 11.78 2.68
C GLU A 93 -15.41 13.16 3.27
N LYS A 94 -15.06 13.36 4.55
CA LYS A 94 -15.14 14.65 5.23
C LYS A 94 -13.95 15.53 4.86
N PHE A 95 -13.82 15.81 3.58
CA PHE A 95 -12.76 16.63 3.03
C PHE A 95 -13.09 18.13 3.14
N HIS A 96 -12.06 18.96 3.12
CA HIS A 96 -12.23 20.40 2.93
C HIS A 96 -12.72 20.68 1.49
N GLU A 97 -13.54 21.72 1.33
CA GLU A 97 -14.17 22.09 0.04
C GLU A 97 -13.17 22.49 -1.05
N ASP A 98 -11.94 22.82 -0.68
CA ASP A 98 -10.86 23.21 -1.59
C ASP A 98 -10.15 22.03 -2.27
N ILE A 99 -10.42 20.78 -1.85
CA ILE A 99 -9.79 19.59 -2.41
C ILE A 99 -10.62 19.03 -3.58
N ILE A 100 -10.11 19.20 -4.79
CA ILE A 100 -10.71 18.66 -6.01
C ILE A 100 -10.32 17.18 -6.17
N TRP A 101 -11.31 16.31 -6.20
CA TRP A 101 -11.13 14.88 -6.49
C TRP A 101 -11.52 14.56 -7.93
N GLU A 102 -10.62 13.92 -8.65
CA GLU A 102 -10.80 13.51 -10.04
C GLU A 102 -11.05 12.01 -10.13
N ASN A 103 -12.09 11.61 -10.86
CA ASN A 103 -12.36 10.20 -11.11
C ASN A 103 -11.26 9.59 -12.00
N VAL A 104 -10.76 8.43 -11.59
CA VAL A 104 -9.73 7.70 -12.33
C VAL A 104 -10.32 6.48 -13.04
N ILE A 105 -11.22 5.76 -12.36
CA ILE A 105 -11.82 4.54 -12.89
C ILE A 105 -13.13 4.22 -12.16
N ASP A 106 -14.10 3.72 -12.90
CA ASP A 106 -15.32 3.06 -12.40
C ASP A 106 -15.58 1.86 -13.31
N LYS A 107 -15.32 0.64 -12.81
CA LYS A 107 -15.50 -0.60 -13.56
C LYS A 107 -16.12 -1.68 -12.68
N SER A 108 -16.86 -2.58 -13.29
CA SER A 108 -17.48 -3.71 -12.61
C SER A 108 -17.57 -4.95 -13.49
N ASN A 109 -17.75 -6.10 -12.84
CA ASN A 109 -18.16 -7.35 -13.44
C ASN A 109 -19.10 -8.08 -12.46
N ASN A 110 -19.41 -9.35 -12.73
CA ASN A 110 -20.30 -10.16 -11.90
C ASN A 110 -19.72 -10.57 -10.52
N ARG A 111 -18.40 -10.49 -10.33
CA ARG A 111 -17.71 -10.87 -9.09
C ARG A 111 -17.36 -9.69 -8.20
N PHE A 112 -17.04 -8.54 -8.80
CA PHE A 112 -16.67 -7.35 -8.04
C PHE A 112 -16.86 -6.05 -8.83
N SER A 113 -16.89 -4.93 -8.11
CA SER A 113 -16.77 -3.59 -8.67
C SER A 113 -15.59 -2.82 -8.06
N TYR A 114 -15.02 -1.89 -8.82
CA TYR A 114 -13.89 -1.06 -8.42
C TYR A 114 -14.09 0.37 -8.87
N LYS A 115 -14.02 1.30 -7.91
CA LYS A 115 -14.04 2.74 -8.16
C LYS A 115 -12.81 3.36 -7.53
N ALA A 116 -12.16 4.29 -8.23
CA ALA A 116 -11.11 5.10 -7.63
C ALA A 116 -11.13 6.53 -8.16
N LYS A 117 -10.81 7.44 -7.25
CA LYS A 117 -10.58 8.86 -7.52
C LYS A 117 -9.27 9.30 -6.87
N CYS A 118 -8.65 10.35 -7.39
CA CYS A 118 -7.43 10.91 -6.84
C CYS A 118 -7.51 12.43 -6.70
N CYS A 119 -6.77 12.99 -5.75
CA CYS A 119 -6.55 14.43 -5.65
C CYS A 119 -5.05 14.73 -5.52
N LYS A 120 -4.65 15.91 -6.02
CA LYS A 120 -3.29 16.44 -5.92
C LYS A 120 -3.26 17.47 -4.81
N GLN A 121 -2.39 17.27 -3.82
CA GLN A 121 -2.09 18.28 -2.81
C GLN A 121 -0.98 19.20 -3.33
N LYS A 122 -0.94 20.47 -2.90
CA LYS A 122 -0.05 21.52 -3.45
C LYS A 122 1.41 21.05 -3.64
N ASP A 123 1.95 20.31 -2.66
CA ASP A 123 3.35 19.88 -2.66
C ASP A 123 3.53 18.39 -2.29
N GLY A 124 2.57 17.54 -2.68
CA GLY A 124 2.55 16.13 -2.25
C GLY A 124 2.28 15.14 -3.38
N PRO A 125 2.57 13.84 -3.15
CA PRO A 125 2.13 12.79 -4.04
C PRO A 125 0.60 12.73 -4.08
N LEU A 126 0.07 12.11 -5.13
CA LEU A 126 -1.38 11.90 -5.27
C LEU A 126 -1.92 11.10 -4.09
N LYS A 127 -3.05 11.58 -3.57
CA LYS A 127 -3.87 10.83 -2.63
C LYS A 127 -5.00 10.16 -3.41
N TYR A 128 -5.14 8.86 -3.22
CA TYR A 128 -6.17 8.04 -3.83
C TYR A 128 -7.23 7.65 -2.80
N LEU A 129 -8.48 7.65 -3.23
CA LEU A 129 -9.59 7.01 -2.55
C LEU A 129 -10.17 5.96 -3.47
N SER A 130 -10.27 4.73 -3.01
CA SER A 130 -10.86 3.63 -3.78
C SER A 130 -11.88 2.84 -2.98
N VAL A 131 -12.82 2.25 -3.70
CA VAL A 131 -13.84 1.35 -3.18
C VAL A 131 -13.81 0.09 -4.04
N THR A 132 -13.63 -1.06 -3.41
CA THR A 132 -13.80 -2.37 -4.05
C THR A 132 -14.92 -3.11 -3.34
N THR A 133 -15.92 -3.59 -4.09
CA THR A 133 -17.01 -4.39 -3.54
C THR A 133 -16.92 -5.79 -4.13
N PHE A 134 -16.73 -6.79 -3.28
CA PHE A 134 -16.65 -8.20 -3.64
C PHE A 134 -17.97 -8.91 -3.34
N GLU A 135 -18.52 -9.61 -4.33
CA GLU A 135 -19.71 -10.45 -4.15
C GLU A 135 -19.36 -11.77 -3.47
N ASN A 136 -20.31 -12.31 -2.72
CA ASN A 136 -20.25 -13.62 -2.06
C ASN A 136 -18.99 -13.81 -1.21
N CYS A 137 -18.55 -12.75 -0.54
CA CYS A 137 -17.36 -12.72 0.29
C CYS A 137 -17.73 -12.43 1.75
N SER A 138 -17.15 -13.17 2.69
CA SER A 138 -17.30 -12.86 4.12
C SER A 138 -16.28 -11.81 4.57
N ILE A 139 -16.68 -11.01 5.56
CA ILE A 139 -15.85 -9.91 6.07
C ILE A 139 -14.58 -10.44 6.74
N GLU A 140 -14.66 -11.60 7.41
CA GLU A 140 -13.56 -12.25 8.08
C GLU A 140 -12.52 -12.78 7.09
N VAL A 141 -12.97 -13.37 5.97
CA VAL A 141 -12.06 -13.85 4.90
C VAL A 141 -11.37 -12.67 4.24
N LEU A 142 -12.11 -11.61 3.90
CA LEU A 142 -11.54 -10.41 3.28
C LEU A 142 -10.50 -9.74 4.19
N MET A 143 -10.77 -9.65 5.50
CA MET A 143 -9.82 -9.11 6.47
C MET A 143 -8.56 -9.96 6.56
N LYS A 144 -8.67 -11.28 6.72
CA LYS A 144 -7.52 -12.19 6.78
C LYS A 144 -6.68 -12.10 5.51
N TYR A 145 -7.33 -12.16 4.34
CA TYR A 145 -6.68 -12.03 3.04
C TYR A 145 -5.87 -10.73 2.91
N TYR A 146 -6.42 -9.59 3.33
CA TYR A 146 -5.71 -8.30 3.25
C TYR A 146 -4.51 -8.19 4.19
N MET A 147 -4.52 -8.95 5.28
CA MET A 147 -3.47 -8.93 6.30
C MET A 147 -2.42 -10.05 6.13
N ASP A 148 -2.69 -11.02 5.25
CA ASP A 148 -1.80 -12.15 4.99
C ASP A 148 -0.68 -11.77 4.01
N ASN A 149 0.42 -11.24 4.57
CA ASN A 149 1.57 -10.85 3.77
C ASN A 149 2.34 -12.04 3.16
N ASP A 150 2.21 -13.23 3.74
CA ASP A 150 2.81 -14.45 3.18
C ASP A 150 2.08 -14.88 1.92
N TYR A 151 0.74 -14.91 1.97
CA TYR A 151 -0.09 -15.15 0.80
C TYR A 151 0.08 -14.05 -0.24
N ARG A 152 0.25 -12.79 0.18
CA ARG A 152 0.50 -11.67 -0.72
C ARG A 152 1.73 -11.87 -1.60
N LYS A 153 2.81 -12.47 -1.07
CA LYS A 153 4.02 -12.83 -1.85
C LYS A 153 3.75 -13.85 -2.96
N LEU A 154 2.73 -14.70 -2.80
CA LEU A 154 2.42 -15.75 -3.76
C LEU A 154 1.74 -15.18 -5.02
N TRP A 155 0.79 -14.26 -4.85
CA TRP A 155 -0.01 -13.76 -5.97
C TRP A 155 0.41 -12.38 -6.49
N ASP A 156 0.91 -11.49 -5.62
CA ASP A 156 1.38 -10.16 -6.03
C ASP A 156 2.85 -10.20 -6.42
N LYS A 157 3.08 -10.32 -7.73
CA LYS A 157 4.42 -10.39 -8.33
C LYS A 157 5.30 -9.15 -8.08
N THR A 158 4.72 -8.05 -7.59
CA THR A 158 5.52 -6.87 -7.22
C THR A 158 6.16 -7.06 -5.84
N VAL A 159 5.58 -7.86 -4.95
CA VAL A 159 6.11 -8.12 -3.60
C VAL A 159 7.10 -9.28 -3.66
N VAL A 160 8.38 -8.98 -3.48
CA VAL A 160 9.45 -9.99 -3.59
C VAL A 160 9.99 -10.47 -2.24
N GLU A 161 9.91 -9.61 -1.22
CA GLU A 161 10.31 -9.92 0.14
C GLU A 161 9.31 -9.29 1.10
N HIS A 162 9.02 -10.00 2.19
CA HIS A 162 8.29 -9.48 3.34
C HIS A 162 8.82 -10.15 4.61
N GLU A 163 9.05 -9.34 5.65
CA GLU A 163 9.44 -9.78 6.98
C GLU A 163 8.71 -8.97 8.05
N GLN A 164 8.26 -9.65 9.10
CA GLN A 164 7.79 -9.02 10.33
C GLN A 164 9.02 -8.66 11.18
N LEU A 165 9.12 -7.40 11.59
CA LEU A 165 10.27 -6.90 12.37
C LEU A 165 9.99 -6.85 13.86
N GLN A 166 8.80 -6.39 14.25
CA GLN A 166 8.42 -6.22 15.65
C GLN A 166 6.89 -6.20 15.79
N VAL A 167 6.37 -6.80 16.86
CA VAL A 167 4.97 -6.66 17.28
C VAL A 167 4.93 -6.16 18.71
N ASP A 168 4.20 -5.08 18.95
CA ASP A 168 3.82 -4.66 20.29
C ASP A 168 2.40 -5.15 20.59
N GLN A 169 2.31 -6.27 21.31
CA GLN A 169 1.03 -6.88 21.70
C GLN A 169 0.16 -5.95 22.54
N ALA A 170 0.77 -5.04 23.32
CA ALA A 170 0.02 -4.12 24.13
C ALA A 170 -0.80 -3.20 23.24
N SER A 171 -0.17 -2.41 22.36
CA SER A 171 -0.91 -1.51 21.46
C SER A 171 -1.61 -2.24 20.31
N GLY A 172 -1.09 -3.38 19.87
CA GLY A 172 -1.45 -4.05 18.61
C GLY A 172 -0.74 -3.46 17.39
N THR A 173 0.31 -2.66 17.60
CA THR A 173 1.13 -2.10 16.53
C THR A 173 2.14 -3.14 16.05
N GLU A 174 2.21 -3.34 14.74
CA GLU A 174 3.18 -4.21 14.09
C GLU A 174 4.04 -3.39 13.13
N ILE A 175 5.33 -3.71 13.07
CA ILE A 175 6.25 -3.18 12.08
C ILE A 175 6.75 -4.31 11.21
N GLY A 176 6.74 -4.10 9.90
CA GLY A 176 7.32 -5.00 8.93
C GLY A 176 8.04 -4.28 7.82
N ARG A 177 8.88 -5.03 7.12
CA ARG A 177 9.61 -4.58 5.95
C ARG A 177 9.13 -5.35 4.73
N THR A 178 8.84 -4.61 3.66
CA THR A 178 8.42 -5.16 2.37
C THR A 178 9.31 -4.58 1.28
N VAL A 179 9.81 -5.43 0.37
CA VAL A 179 10.50 -4.97 -0.84
C VAL A 179 9.59 -5.19 -2.03
N LYS A 180 9.33 -4.12 -2.79
CA LYS A 180 8.61 -4.20 -4.06
C LYS A 180 9.52 -3.97 -5.25
N LYS A 181 9.34 -4.79 -6.29
CA LYS A 181 10.02 -4.66 -7.57
C LYS A 181 9.01 -4.37 -8.66
N PHE A 182 9.24 -3.27 -9.36
CA PHE A 182 8.49 -2.88 -10.54
C PHE A 182 9.40 -3.02 -11.78
N PRO A 183 8.85 -3.39 -12.95
CA PRO A 183 9.65 -3.45 -14.18
C PRO A 183 10.38 -2.13 -14.44
N PHE A 184 11.65 -2.21 -14.85
CA PHE A 184 12.50 -1.08 -15.23
C PHE A 184 12.81 -0.05 -14.13
N LEU A 185 12.46 -0.32 -12.88
CA LEU A 185 12.72 0.61 -11.79
C LEU A 185 13.51 -0.03 -10.65
N THR A 186 14.30 0.77 -9.94
CA THR A 186 14.99 0.35 -8.71
C THR A 186 13.98 -0.18 -7.69
N PRO A 187 14.22 -1.31 -7.01
CA PRO A 187 13.27 -1.82 -6.04
C PRO A 187 13.04 -0.83 -4.89
N ARG A 188 11.80 -0.76 -4.41
CA ARG A 188 11.40 0.09 -3.29
C ARG A 188 11.36 -0.73 -2.02
N GLU A 189 11.93 -0.18 -0.97
CA GLU A 189 11.87 -0.75 0.37
C GLU A 189 10.89 0.06 1.21
N TYR A 190 9.96 -0.65 1.83
CA TYR A 190 8.94 -0.12 2.72
C TYR A 190 9.22 -0.66 4.11
N VAL A 191 9.39 0.23 5.09
CA VAL A 191 9.36 -0.12 6.51
C VAL A 191 8.14 0.58 7.07
N LEU A 192 7.12 -0.21 7.41
CA LEU A 192 5.79 0.31 7.75
C LEU A 192 5.41 -0.15 9.13
N ALA A 193 4.82 0.76 9.91
CA ALA A 193 4.08 0.42 11.11
C ALA A 193 2.58 0.40 10.78
N TRP A 194 1.85 -0.59 11.29
CA TRP A 194 0.41 -0.67 11.12
C TRP A 194 -0.31 -1.17 12.36
N ARG A 195 -1.62 -0.91 12.40
CA ARG A 195 -2.51 -1.36 13.46
C ARG A 195 -3.89 -1.65 12.89
N VAL A 196 -4.57 -2.63 13.47
CA VAL A 196 -5.93 -3.05 13.10
C VAL A 196 -6.88 -2.81 14.27
N TRP A 197 -8.06 -2.29 13.96
CA TRP A 197 -9.15 -2.07 14.91
C TRP A 197 -10.44 -2.71 14.40
N GLN A 198 -11.34 -3.03 15.33
CA GLN A 198 -12.69 -3.47 15.02
C GLN A 198 -13.72 -2.44 15.54
N GLY A 199 -14.60 -1.99 14.65
CA GLY A 199 -15.75 -1.15 14.97
C GLY A 199 -16.85 -1.94 15.66
N LYS A 200 -17.74 -1.25 16.36
CA LYS A 200 -18.91 -1.86 17.02
C LYS A 200 -19.90 -2.50 16.04
N ASP A 201 -19.97 -1.96 14.83
CA ASP A 201 -20.77 -2.45 13.71
C ASP A 201 -20.17 -3.71 13.06
N GLY A 202 -19.03 -4.20 13.57
CA GLY A 202 -18.31 -5.34 13.02
C GLY A 202 -17.35 -4.98 11.88
N SER A 203 -17.27 -3.69 11.49
CA SER A 203 -16.32 -3.23 10.48
C SER A 203 -14.87 -3.36 10.98
N PHE A 204 -13.93 -3.63 10.08
CA PHE A 204 -12.50 -3.62 10.39
C PHE A 204 -11.84 -2.39 9.81
N TYR A 205 -10.87 -1.83 10.53
CA TYR A 205 -10.07 -0.69 10.11
C TYR A 205 -8.60 -1.05 10.23
N CYS A 206 -7.80 -0.64 9.26
CA CYS A 206 -6.35 -0.72 9.37
C CYS A 206 -5.74 0.59 8.90
N PHE A 207 -4.71 1.03 9.59
CA PHE A 207 -3.91 2.16 9.20
C PHE A 207 -2.44 1.74 9.21
N SER A 208 -1.70 2.21 8.21
CA SER A 208 -0.29 1.94 8.01
C SER A 208 0.43 3.22 7.64
N LYS A 209 1.59 3.45 8.25
CA LYS A 209 2.48 4.56 7.88
C LYS A 209 3.95 4.19 7.86
N GLU A 210 4.74 4.99 7.17
CA GLU A 210 6.19 4.83 7.19
C GLU A 210 6.76 4.84 8.61
N SER A 211 7.81 4.06 8.82
CA SER A 211 8.55 3.98 10.07
C SER A 211 10.03 3.71 9.80
N GLU A 212 10.85 3.80 10.82
CA GLU A 212 12.25 3.38 10.80
C GLU A 212 12.43 2.29 11.85
N HIS A 213 13.29 1.31 11.58
CA HIS A 213 13.51 0.20 12.49
C HIS A 213 14.98 -0.26 12.45
N PRO A 214 15.63 -0.49 13.60
CA PRO A 214 17.05 -0.89 13.64
C PRO A 214 17.37 -2.18 12.87
N LEU A 215 16.43 -3.12 12.81
CA LEU A 215 16.59 -4.38 12.04
C LEU A 215 16.49 -4.18 10.52
N ALA A 216 16.02 -3.02 10.06
CA ALA A 216 15.92 -2.69 8.63
C ALA A 216 16.70 -1.40 8.31
N PRO A 217 18.04 -1.39 8.47
CA PRO A 217 18.86 -0.24 8.13
C PRO A 217 18.79 0.03 6.62
N ARG A 218 19.00 1.30 6.23
CA ARG A 218 18.91 1.70 4.82
C ARG A 218 20.00 1.02 3.99
N GLN A 219 19.60 0.49 2.84
CA GLN A 219 20.50 -0.21 1.92
C GLN A 219 20.54 0.51 0.58
N ARG A 220 21.74 0.75 0.04
CA ARG A 220 21.95 1.50 -1.22
C ARG A 220 21.25 0.88 -2.44
N ARG A 221 20.98 -0.44 -2.40
CA ARG A 221 20.30 -1.18 -3.48
C ARG A 221 18.80 -0.90 -3.58
N TYR A 222 18.21 -0.22 -2.59
CA TYR A 222 16.78 0.09 -2.55
C TYR A 222 16.52 1.58 -2.47
N ILE A 223 15.41 2.02 -3.04
CA ILE A 223 14.83 3.33 -2.76
C ILE A 223 13.92 3.17 -1.53
N ARG A 224 14.32 3.73 -0.38
CA ARG A 224 13.47 3.75 0.82
C ARG A 224 12.30 4.72 0.60
N VAL A 225 11.07 4.23 0.70
CA VAL A 225 9.87 5.06 0.63
C VAL A 225 9.75 5.87 1.92
N LYS A 226 9.83 7.19 1.79
CA LYS A 226 9.86 8.13 2.94
C LYS A 226 8.49 8.65 3.34
N LEU A 227 7.51 8.59 2.44
CA LEU A 227 6.14 8.99 2.70
C LEU A 227 5.25 7.85 2.25
N PHE A 228 4.53 7.25 3.20
CA PHE A 228 3.56 6.21 2.94
C PHE A 228 2.45 6.34 3.97
N ARG A 229 1.24 6.68 3.54
CA ARG A 229 0.06 6.79 4.40
C ARG A 229 -1.07 6.05 3.72
N SER A 230 -1.45 4.93 4.31
CA SER A 230 -2.54 4.12 3.75
C SER A 230 -3.41 3.58 4.87
N GLY A 231 -4.71 3.55 4.64
CA GLY A 231 -5.61 2.86 5.52
C GLY A 231 -6.88 2.45 4.81
N TRP A 232 -7.59 1.52 5.41
CA TRP A 232 -8.80 0.96 4.84
C TRP A 232 -9.85 0.67 5.91
N ARG A 233 -11.11 0.62 5.47
CA ARG A 233 -12.24 0.05 6.18
C ARG A 233 -12.83 -1.10 5.38
N ILE A 234 -13.00 -2.26 6.01
CA ILE A 234 -13.76 -3.38 5.47
C ILE A 234 -15.10 -3.45 6.22
N ARG A 235 -16.21 -3.56 5.47
CA ARG A 235 -17.55 -3.71 6.03
C ARG A 235 -18.45 -4.57 5.15
N LYS A 236 -19.51 -5.12 5.73
CA LYS A 236 -20.58 -5.79 4.98
C LYS A 236 -21.40 -4.74 4.21
N VAL A 237 -21.84 -5.09 3.01
CA VAL A 237 -22.81 -4.27 2.27
C VAL A 237 -24.21 -4.59 2.82
N PRO A 238 -25.00 -3.59 3.25
CA PRO A 238 -26.36 -3.83 3.72
C PRO A 238 -27.20 -4.54 2.65
N SER A 239 -28.02 -5.50 3.09
CA SER A 239 -28.97 -6.27 2.26
C SER A 239 -28.40 -6.95 1.00
N ARG A 240 -27.08 -7.14 0.93
CA ARG A 240 -26.38 -7.80 -0.19
C ARG A 240 -25.35 -8.75 0.36
N ASN A 241 -25.22 -9.94 -0.22
CA ASN A 241 -24.14 -10.87 0.12
C ASN A 241 -22.82 -10.38 -0.48
N ALA A 242 -22.27 -9.30 0.08
CA ALA A 242 -21.06 -8.67 -0.41
C ALA A 242 -20.31 -7.97 0.73
N CYS A 243 -19.00 -7.83 0.55
CA CYS A 243 -18.16 -7.01 1.42
C CYS A 243 -17.49 -5.90 0.61
N GLU A 244 -17.44 -4.72 1.20
CA GLU A 244 -16.77 -3.55 0.65
C GLU A 244 -15.47 -3.33 1.41
N ILE A 245 -14.39 -3.06 0.67
CA ILE A 245 -13.21 -2.40 1.20
C ILE A 245 -13.08 -1.00 0.60
N LYS A 246 -13.09 0.01 1.46
CA LYS A 246 -12.79 1.40 1.10
C LYS A 246 -11.39 1.74 1.60
N MET A 247 -10.55 2.29 0.75
CA MET A 247 -9.14 2.55 1.03
C MET A 247 -8.76 3.96 0.67
N VAL A 248 -8.02 4.62 1.56
CA VAL A 248 -7.26 5.84 1.29
C VAL A 248 -5.77 5.49 1.21
N HIS A 249 -5.08 6.06 0.23
CA HIS A 249 -3.68 5.74 -0.03
C HIS A 249 -2.92 6.93 -0.58
N GLN A 250 -1.74 7.20 -0.03
CA GLN A 250 -0.83 8.24 -0.46
C GLN A 250 0.60 7.75 -0.24
N GLU A 251 1.42 7.74 -1.28
CA GLU A 251 2.83 7.36 -1.17
C GLU A 251 3.69 8.19 -2.12
N ASP A 252 4.93 8.45 -1.70
CA ASP A 252 5.99 8.93 -2.59
C ASP A 252 6.97 7.80 -2.89
N ALA A 253 6.75 7.11 -4.01
CA ALA A 253 7.61 6.03 -4.50
C ALA A 253 8.84 6.55 -5.28
N GLY A 254 9.10 7.87 -5.27
CA GLY A 254 10.15 8.51 -6.07
C GLY A 254 9.84 8.46 -7.57
N LEU A 255 8.57 8.60 -7.93
CA LEU A 255 8.09 8.61 -9.31
C LEU A 255 7.52 9.98 -9.66
N ASN A 256 7.66 10.39 -10.92
CA ASN A 256 6.96 11.56 -11.42
C ASN A 256 5.45 11.35 -11.25
N VAL A 257 4.77 12.35 -10.68
CA VAL A 257 3.35 12.27 -10.30
C VAL A 257 2.45 11.89 -11.48
N GLU A 258 2.67 12.49 -12.65
CA GLU A 258 1.82 12.25 -13.81
C GLU A 258 2.08 10.88 -14.44
N MET A 259 3.34 10.43 -14.40
CA MET A 259 3.69 9.07 -14.79
C MET A 259 3.08 8.04 -13.82
N ALA A 260 3.08 8.31 -12.52
CA ALA A 260 2.46 7.45 -11.51
C ALA A 260 0.94 7.37 -11.71
N LYS A 261 0.28 8.51 -11.96
CA LYS A 261 -1.16 8.58 -12.28
C LYS A 261 -1.49 7.77 -13.54
N LEU A 262 -0.72 7.95 -14.61
CA LEU A 262 -0.91 7.23 -15.86
C LEU A 262 -0.72 5.71 -15.69
N ALA A 263 0.34 5.31 -14.99
CA ALA A 263 0.62 3.90 -14.72
C ALA A 263 -0.49 3.27 -13.87
N PHE A 264 -0.97 3.97 -12.84
CA PHE A 264 -2.10 3.55 -12.04
C PHE A 264 -3.37 3.40 -12.89
N ALA A 265 -3.77 4.43 -13.62
CA ALA A 265 -4.99 4.41 -14.43
C ALA A 265 -5.00 3.28 -15.47
N LYS A 266 -3.84 2.99 -16.09
CA LYS A 266 -3.71 1.90 -17.07
C LYS A 266 -3.64 0.50 -16.42
N GLY A 267 -3.01 0.39 -15.25
CA GLY A 267 -2.71 -0.91 -14.64
C GLY A 267 -3.71 -1.40 -13.60
N ILE A 268 -4.42 -0.49 -12.93
CA ILE A 268 -5.16 -0.79 -11.70
C ILE A 268 -6.27 -1.83 -11.92
N TRP A 269 -7.00 -1.77 -13.04
CA TRP A 269 -8.05 -2.75 -13.31
C TRP A 269 -7.49 -4.18 -13.40
N SER A 270 -6.38 -4.38 -14.13
CA SER A 270 -5.74 -5.69 -14.23
C SER A 270 -5.23 -6.18 -12.87
N TYR A 271 -4.70 -5.26 -12.07
CA TYR A 271 -4.25 -5.57 -10.72
C TYR A 271 -5.41 -6.00 -9.82
N VAL A 272 -6.54 -5.28 -9.82
CA VAL A 272 -7.72 -5.62 -9.02
C VAL A 272 -8.37 -6.92 -9.49
N CYS A 273 -8.36 -7.24 -10.80
CA CYS A 273 -8.77 -8.56 -11.29
C CYS A 273 -7.93 -9.69 -10.66
N LYS A 274 -6.60 -9.56 -10.67
CA LYS A 274 -5.70 -10.54 -10.04
C LYS A 274 -5.94 -10.64 -8.53
N MET A 275 -6.17 -9.50 -7.88
CA MET A 275 -6.50 -9.45 -6.46
C MET A 275 -7.83 -10.17 -6.16
N SER A 276 -8.83 -10.07 -7.04
CA SER A 276 -10.09 -10.79 -6.92
C SER A 276 -9.92 -12.30 -7.16
N ASP A 277 -9.10 -12.70 -8.11
CA ASP A 277 -8.80 -14.11 -8.37
C ASP A 277 -8.08 -14.74 -7.17
N ALA A 278 -7.08 -14.04 -6.63
CA ALA A 278 -6.33 -14.48 -5.46
C ALA A 278 -7.21 -14.55 -4.20
N LEU A 279 -8.17 -13.64 -4.02
CA LEU A 279 -9.15 -13.72 -2.93
C LEU A 279 -10.05 -14.98 -3.05
N HIS A 280 -10.45 -15.34 -4.27
CA HIS A 280 -11.24 -16.54 -4.51
C HIS A 280 -10.45 -17.83 -4.22
N GLU A 281 -9.17 -17.87 -4.59
CA GLU A 281 -8.28 -18.98 -4.24
C GLU A 281 -8.01 -19.04 -2.72
N TYR A 282 -7.90 -17.88 -2.07
CA TYR A 282 -7.72 -17.78 -0.62
C TYR A 282 -8.92 -18.31 0.15
N SER A 283 -10.13 -18.07 -0.34
CA SER A 283 -11.37 -18.50 0.33
C SER A 283 -11.67 -19.99 0.14
N THR A 284 -11.16 -20.60 -0.93
CA THR A 284 -11.36 -22.01 -1.26
C THR A 284 -10.32 -22.91 -0.61
N THR A 285 -9.11 -22.39 -0.41
CA THR A 285 -8.04 -23.10 0.29
C THR A 285 -8.16 -22.87 1.80
N ASN A 286 -7.84 -23.87 2.64
CA ASN A 286 -7.86 -23.76 4.10
C ASN A 286 -6.77 -22.82 4.68
N HIS A 287 -6.44 -21.71 4.01
CA HIS A 287 -5.57 -20.63 4.50
C HIS A 287 -6.14 -19.90 5.73
N LEU A 288 -7.29 -20.34 6.24
CA LEU A 288 -7.89 -19.82 7.48
C LEU A 288 -7.02 -20.02 8.72
N GLN A 289 -6.01 -20.91 8.64
CA GLN A 289 -4.93 -21.00 9.62
C GLN A 289 -3.84 -20.00 9.27
N LEU A 290 -4.02 -18.75 9.67
CA LEU A 290 -2.89 -17.85 9.84
C LEU A 290 -1.89 -18.56 10.78
N ASN A 291 -0.62 -18.60 10.41
CA ASN A 291 0.44 -19.18 11.24
C ASN A 291 0.30 -18.66 12.69
N SER A 292 0.52 -19.52 13.69
CA SER A 292 0.41 -19.20 15.13
C SER A 292 1.34 -18.07 15.63
N ALA A 293 2.02 -17.37 14.72
CA ALA A 293 2.84 -16.21 15.02
C ALA A 293 1.95 -15.03 15.44
N VAL A 294 2.43 -14.30 16.45
CA VAL A 294 1.80 -13.07 16.93
C VAL A 294 1.82 -12.03 15.80
N SER A 295 0.69 -11.39 15.51
CA SER A 295 0.57 -10.31 14.53
C SER A 295 -0.44 -9.26 15.00
N ALA A 296 -0.58 -8.16 14.25
CA ALA A 296 -1.59 -7.13 14.51
C ALA A 296 -3.02 -7.68 14.57
N ILE A 297 -3.31 -8.78 13.85
CA ILE A 297 -4.63 -9.43 13.87
C ILE A 297 -4.90 -10.11 15.22
N THR A 298 -3.87 -10.63 15.87
CA THR A 298 -3.98 -11.32 17.17
C THR A 298 -4.31 -10.35 18.32
N SER A 299 -4.06 -9.05 18.12
CA SER A 299 -4.23 -7.99 19.13
C SER A 299 -5.28 -6.94 18.74
N ILE A 300 -6.27 -7.30 17.91
CA ILE A 300 -7.32 -6.38 17.46
C ILE A 300 -8.11 -5.84 18.66
N ARG A 301 -8.12 -4.50 18.79
CA ARG A 301 -8.93 -3.81 19.80
C ARG A 301 -10.27 -3.37 19.21
N LYS A 302 -11.33 -3.58 19.97
CA LYS A 302 -12.64 -2.96 19.70
C LYS A 302 -12.57 -1.49 20.08
N PHE A 303 -13.08 -0.61 19.22
CA PHE A 303 -13.22 0.81 19.55
C PHE A 303 -14.67 1.25 19.51
N ILE A 304 -14.97 2.26 20.31
CA ILE A 304 -16.22 2.99 20.25
C ILE A 304 -15.91 4.25 19.45
N GLN A 305 -16.63 4.46 18.36
CA GLN A 305 -16.68 5.75 17.66
C GLN A 305 -17.43 6.73 18.58
N LYS A 306 -16.84 7.07 19.74
CA LYS A 306 -17.36 8.13 20.60
C LYS A 306 -17.37 9.37 19.73
N THR A 307 -18.45 10.14 19.79
CA THR A 307 -18.53 11.45 19.15
C THR A 307 -17.26 12.21 19.49
N TRP A 308 -16.35 12.32 18.52
CA TRP A 308 -15.13 13.11 18.63
C TRP A 308 -15.57 14.57 18.63
N ARG A 309 -16.21 15.00 19.73
CA ARG A 309 -16.60 16.38 19.93
C ARG A 309 -15.31 17.18 19.97
N VAL A 310 -15.17 18.06 18.98
CA VAL A 310 -14.22 19.17 19.03
C VAL A 310 -14.37 19.82 20.40
N PRO A 311 -13.31 19.94 21.22
CA PRO A 311 -13.37 20.83 22.36
C PRO A 311 -13.65 22.22 21.79
N LEU A 312 -14.86 22.74 22.00
CA LEU A 312 -15.10 24.15 21.81
C LEU A 312 -14.09 24.85 22.72
N ALA A 313 -13.18 25.62 22.12
CA ALA A 313 -12.33 26.53 22.88
C ALA A 313 -13.22 27.30 23.87
N PRO A 314 -12.78 27.53 25.12
CA PRO A 314 -13.55 28.33 26.04
C PRO A 314 -13.82 29.67 25.35
N ARG A 315 -15.10 30.00 25.12
CA ARG A 315 -15.46 31.37 24.74
C ARG A 315 -14.85 32.25 25.81
N GLY A 316 -13.93 33.11 25.40
CA GLY A 316 -13.36 34.12 26.28
C GLY A 316 -14.50 34.80 27.01
N LEU A 317 -14.40 34.79 28.34
CA LEU A 317 -15.13 35.71 29.19
C LEU A 317 -14.76 37.12 28.73
N LEU A 318 -15.59 37.69 27.87
CA LEU A 318 -15.69 39.13 27.71
C LEU A 318 -16.11 39.68 29.07
N ASN A 319 -15.15 40.21 29.82
CA ASN A 319 -15.41 41.08 30.94
C ASN A 319 -16.16 42.32 30.43
N PRO A 320 -17.39 42.61 30.90
CA PRO A 320 -17.95 43.93 30.69
C PRO A 320 -17.23 44.89 31.63
N MET A 321 -16.31 45.70 31.08
CA MET A 321 -15.79 46.85 31.80
C MET A 321 -16.97 47.76 32.15
N ARG A 322 -17.20 47.87 33.47
CA ARG A 322 -18.10 48.81 34.11
C ARG A 322 -17.79 50.23 33.63
N ARG A 323 -18.77 50.83 32.98
CA ARG A 323 -18.83 52.28 32.77
C ARG A 323 -19.30 52.88 34.09
N ASP A 324 -18.35 53.34 34.92
CA ASP A 324 -18.67 54.14 36.11
C ASP A 324 -18.34 55.59 35.80
N SER A 325 -19.39 56.36 35.55
CA SER A 325 -19.38 57.80 35.42
C SER A 325 -19.72 58.41 36.77
N ARG A 326 -18.74 59.01 37.45
CA ARG A 326 -18.95 60.12 38.38
C ARG A 326 -17.83 61.14 38.25
N GLU A 327 -18.27 62.36 38.03
CA GLU A 327 -17.53 63.62 38.01
C GLU A 327 -16.84 63.89 39.35
N CYS A 328 -15.68 64.56 39.32
CA CYS A 328 -15.39 65.75 40.12
C CYS A 328 -14.09 66.44 39.61
N LEU A 329 -14.30 67.70 39.22
CA LEU A 329 -13.46 68.86 38.86
C LEU A 329 -12.22 69.16 39.77
N PRO A 330 -11.49 70.31 39.62
CA PRO A 330 -10.39 70.59 38.67
C PRO A 330 -9.12 71.16 39.38
N ILE A 331 -8.25 71.85 38.62
CA ILE A 331 -7.20 72.84 39.03
C ILE A 331 -5.80 72.28 39.34
N SER A 332 -4.85 72.42 38.41
CA SER A 332 -3.89 73.55 38.30
C SER A 332 -3.03 73.40 37.04
#